data_AF-A0A9E4BJV5-F1
#
_entry.id   AF-A0A9E4BJV5-F1
#
_cell.length_a   1.000
_cell.length_b   1.000
_cell.length_c   1.000
_cell.angle_alpha   90.00
_cell.angle_beta   90.00
_cell.angle_gamma   90.00
#
_symmetry.space_group_name_H-M   'P 1'
#
loop_
_entity.id
_entity.type
_entity.pdbx_description
1 polymer ?
#
loop_
_entity_poly.entity_id
_entity_poly.type
_entity_poly.pdbx_seq_one_letter_code
_entity_poly.pdbx_strand_id
1 'polypeptide(L)'
;LNDKPIFQLGPLDQGYWPDGILTPPSDEAILFDLQYLKQIACNMVRVHVKTHPDRWYYHCDRLGLLVWQDMICMPKFGQSVSPEAAQQWKTEFDNIMDWLHNHPSVVQWIIFNEGWGQHDTERLTDLVAQRDPSRLVTSASGWADMGTGDIYDIHDYTFYPATAQQQCANDRIVLLGEAGGFNLCIPGHTWYDHE
;
A
#
# COMPACT_ATOMS: atom_id res chain seq x y z
N LEU A 1 -0.22 8.63 -15.89
CA LEU A 1 0.39 7.44 -16.54
C LEU A 1 0.56 7.72 -18.02
N ASN A 2 1.80 7.71 -18.54
CA ASN A 2 2.10 8.03 -19.94
C ASN A 2 1.44 9.34 -20.39
N ASP A 3 1.64 10.39 -19.58
CA ASP A 3 1.10 11.75 -19.76
C ASP A 3 -0.43 11.87 -19.79
N LYS A 4 -1.14 10.83 -19.34
CA LYS A 4 -2.60 10.85 -19.21
C LYS A 4 -3.03 10.69 -17.75
N PRO A 5 -4.03 11.47 -17.29
CA PRO A 5 -4.63 11.24 -15.99
C PRO A 5 -5.33 9.88 -16.00
N ILE A 6 -5.15 9.11 -14.94
CA ILE A 6 -5.85 7.84 -14.72
C ILE A 6 -6.40 7.84 -13.30
N PHE A 7 -7.70 7.60 -13.17
CA PHE A 7 -8.30 7.36 -11.87
C PHE A 7 -7.96 5.94 -11.43
N GLN A 8 -7.34 5.80 -10.27
CA GLN A 8 -6.91 4.52 -9.73
C GLN A 8 -8.01 3.97 -8.81
N LEU A 9 -8.61 2.85 -9.22
CA LEU A 9 -9.67 2.17 -8.49
C LEU A 9 -9.18 0.76 -8.15
N GLY A 10 -9.10 0.47 -6.86
CA GLY A 10 -8.50 -0.77 -6.39
C GLY A 10 -8.73 -0.97 -4.90
N PRO A 11 -8.68 -2.23 -4.44
CA PRO A 11 -8.67 -2.52 -3.01
C PRO A 11 -7.26 -2.41 -2.44
N LEU A 12 -7.22 -2.40 -1.12
CA LEU A 12 -6.05 -2.73 -0.33
C LEU A 12 -5.97 -4.25 -0.16
N ASP A 13 -4.87 -4.84 -0.58
CA ASP A 13 -4.54 -6.26 -0.44
C ASP A 13 -3.69 -6.48 0.81
N GLN A 14 -4.28 -7.17 1.80
CA GLN A 14 -3.56 -7.60 2.99
C GLN A 14 -2.79 -8.91 2.78
N GLY A 15 -2.88 -9.57 1.63
CA GLY A 15 -2.18 -10.81 1.32
C GLY A 15 -2.52 -11.95 2.28
N TYR A 16 -3.79 -12.01 2.74
CA TYR A 16 -4.27 -13.10 3.57
C TYR A 16 -4.82 -14.24 2.73
N TRP A 17 -4.32 -15.44 2.98
CA TRP A 17 -4.72 -16.66 2.29
C TRP A 17 -5.35 -17.65 3.28
N PRO A 18 -6.48 -18.29 2.95
CA PRO A 18 -7.18 -19.19 3.87
C PRO A 18 -6.30 -20.29 4.48
N ASP A 19 -5.44 -20.92 3.67
CA ASP A 19 -4.59 -22.02 4.13
C ASP A 19 -3.21 -21.55 4.62
N GLY A 20 -2.58 -20.64 3.87
CA GLY A 20 -1.18 -20.24 4.08
C GLY A 20 -0.99 -19.01 4.96
N ILE A 21 -2.08 -18.36 5.41
CA ILE A 21 -2.15 -17.08 6.12
C ILE A 21 -1.44 -15.97 5.34
N LEU A 22 -0.12 -15.97 5.24
CA LEU A 22 0.68 -14.98 4.51
C LEU A 22 1.29 -15.52 3.22
N THR A 23 1.13 -16.80 2.92
CA THR A 23 1.68 -17.44 1.71
C THR A 23 0.54 -17.84 0.77
N PRO A 24 0.59 -17.42 -0.52
CA PRO A 24 -0.38 -17.90 -1.50
C PRO A 24 -0.34 -19.42 -1.63
N PRO A 25 -1.49 -20.12 -1.68
CA PRO A 25 -1.52 -21.58 -1.72
C PRO A 25 -1.11 -22.14 -3.09
N SER A 26 -1.24 -21.34 -4.16
CA SER A 26 -0.92 -21.73 -5.53
C SER A 26 -0.81 -20.51 -6.46
N ASP A 27 -0.26 -20.70 -7.65
CA ASP A 27 -0.23 -19.67 -8.68
C ASP A 27 -1.64 -19.35 -9.20
N GLU A 28 -2.49 -20.37 -9.26
CA GLU A 28 -3.88 -20.26 -9.68
C GLU A 28 -4.69 -19.38 -8.71
N ALA A 29 -4.40 -19.45 -7.40
CA ALA A 29 -5.03 -18.60 -6.40
C ALA A 29 -4.63 -17.13 -6.56
N ILE A 30 -3.34 -16.86 -6.80
CA ILE A 30 -2.84 -15.52 -7.13
C ILE A 30 -3.57 -14.97 -8.37
N LEU A 31 -3.61 -15.77 -9.43
CA LEU A 31 -4.21 -15.36 -10.69
C LEU A 31 -5.72 -15.12 -10.54
N PHE A 32 -6.41 -15.95 -9.75
CA PHE A 32 -7.83 -15.83 -9.47
C PHE A 32 -8.17 -14.46 -8.87
N ASP A 33 -7.49 -14.06 -7.78
CA ASP A 33 -7.74 -12.78 -7.12
C ASP A 33 -7.47 -11.60 -8.05
N LEU A 34 -6.33 -11.59 -8.74
CA LEU A 34 -5.96 -10.50 -9.65
C LEU A 34 -6.87 -10.40 -10.88
N GLN A 35 -7.31 -11.53 -11.43
CA GLN A 35 -8.30 -11.53 -12.52
C GLN A 35 -9.66 -11.04 -12.04
N TYR A 36 -10.07 -11.40 -10.82
CA TYR A 36 -11.31 -10.92 -10.24
C TYR A 36 -11.31 -9.39 -10.10
N LEU A 37 -10.19 -8.78 -9.67
CA LEU A 37 -10.06 -7.31 -9.64
C LEU A 37 -10.35 -6.68 -11.01
N LYS A 38 -9.81 -7.24 -12.10
CA LYS A 38 -10.10 -6.75 -13.46
C LYS A 38 -11.58 -6.90 -13.83
N GLN A 39 -12.22 -7.99 -13.41
CA GLN A 39 -13.64 -8.25 -13.70
C GLN A 39 -14.55 -7.23 -13.03
N ILE A 40 -14.21 -6.76 -11.83
CA ILE A 40 -14.94 -5.70 -11.10
C ILE A 40 -14.48 -4.28 -11.46
N ALA A 41 -13.79 -4.14 -12.60
CA ALA A 41 -13.28 -2.87 -13.14
C ALA A 41 -12.20 -2.16 -12.29
N CYS A 42 -11.59 -2.85 -11.34
CA CYS A 42 -10.37 -2.34 -10.69
C CYS A 42 -9.22 -2.33 -11.70
N ASN A 43 -8.40 -1.29 -11.60
CA ASN A 43 -7.19 -1.10 -12.40
C ASN A 43 -5.94 -0.96 -11.53
N MET A 44 -6.09 -1.00 -10.20
CA MET A 44 -5.04 -0.84 -9.22
C MET A 44 -5.24 -1.83 -8.06
N VAL A 45 -4.16 -2.16 -7.35
CA VAL A 45 -4.17 -2.86 -6.07
C VAL A 45 -3.03 -2.31 -5.19
N ARG A 46 -3.33 -2.01 -3.92
CA ARG A 46 -2.33 -1.57 -2.93
C ARG A 46 -1.89 -2.76 -2.08
N VAL A 47 -0.60 -3.05 -2.04
CA VAL A 47 -0.04 -4.07 -1.14
C VAL A 47 0.16 -3.45 0.24
N HIS A 48 -0.52 -3.96 1.27
CA HIS A 48 -0.51 -3.36 2.60
C HIS A 48 0.64 -3.86 3.48
N VAL A 49 1.55 -2.96 3.83
CA VAL A 49 2.66 -3.11 4.79
C VAL A 49 3.48 -4.40 4.66
N LYS A 50 3.60 -4.94 3.45
CA LYS A 50 4.32 -6.20 3.14
C LYS A 50 4.73 -6.28 1.68
N THR A 51 5.34 -7.40 1.29
CA THR A 51 5.56 -7.77 -0.11
C THR A 51 4.84 -9.08 -0.45
N HIS A 52 4.55 -9.29 -1.73
CA HIS A 52 4.07 -10.57 -2.25
C HIS A 52 5.20 -11.38 -2.89
N PRO A 53 5.03 -12.67 -3.19
CA PRO A 53 6.01 -13.40 -4.03
C PRO A 53 6.12 -12.80 -5.44
N ASP A 54 7.29 -12.94 -6.07
CA ASP A 54 7.60 -12.42 -7.42
C ASP A 54 6.53 -12.75 -8.48
N ARG A 55 5.96 -13.97 -8.40
CA ARG A 55 4.88 -14.41 -9.29
C ARG A 55 3.63 -13.53 -9.24
N TRP A 56 3.34 -12.92 -8.10
CA TRP A 56 2.22 -12.00 -7.96
C TRP A 56 2.44 -10.73 -8.78
N TYR A 57 3.63 -10.11 -8.68
CA TYR A 57 3.98 -8.93 -9.48
C TYR A 57 4.03 -9.25 -10.97
N TYR A 58 4.57 -10.42 -11.35
CA TYR A 58 4.54 -10.92 -12.73
C TYR A 58 3.11 -10.99 -13.30
N HIS A 59 2.12 -11.43 -12.51
CA HIS A 59 0.73 -11.44 -12.96
C HIS A 59 0.13 -10.04 -13.05
N CYS A 60 0.44 -9.15 -12.10
CA CYS A 60 0.03 -7.74 -12.18
C CYS A 60 0.55 -7.07 -13.46
N ASP A 61 1.83 -7.28 -13.80
CA ASP A 61 2.45 -6.79 -15.05
C ASP A 61 1.68 -7.27 -16.28
N ARG A 62 1.33 -8.56 -16.32
CA ARG A 62 0.64 -9.18 -17.46
C ARG A 62 -0.82 -8.79 -17.61
N LEU A 63 -1.52 -8.61 -16.48
CA LEU A 63 -2.94 -8.27 -16.46
C LEU A 63 -3.18 -6.76 -16.63
N GLY A 64 -2.14 -5.95 -16.48
CA GLY A 64 -2.24 -4.50 -16.48
C GLY A 64 -3.02 -4.02 -15.26
N LEU A 65 -2.50 -4.35 -14.08
CA LEU A 65 -2.90 -3.77 -12.79
C LEU A 65 -1.78 -2.85 -12.31
N LEU A 66 -2.14 -1.66 -11.84
CA LEU A 66 -1.24 -0.75 -11.16
C LEU A 66 -1.04 -1.25 -9.72
N VAL A 67 0.18 -1.16 -9.21
CA VAL A 67 0.54 -1.61 -7.87
C VAL A 67 1.07 -0.43 -7.07
N TRP A 68 0.47 -0.21 -5.91
CA TRP A 68 1.05 0.63 -4.87
C TRP A 68 1.75 -0.30 -3.89
N GLN A 69 3.04 -0.06 -3.68
CA GLN A 69 3.85 -0.93 -2.85
C GLN A 69 4.20 -0.22 -1.54
N ASP A 70 3.56 -0.64 -0.45
CA ASP A 70 3.95 -0.25 0.89
C ASP A 70 5.29 -0.89 1.28
N MET A 71 6.07 -0.18 2.08
CA MET A 71 7.17 -0.80 2.80
C MET A 71 6.65 -1.59 4.01
N ILE A 72 7.39 -2.63 4.41
CA ILE A 72 7.11 -3.38 5.64
C ILE A 72 7.17 -2.40 6.82
N CYS A 73 6.10 -2.38 7.62
CA CYS A 73 6.02 -1.48 8.75
C CYS A 73 6.84 -1.98 9.94
N MET A 74 7.44 -1.02 10.63
CA MET A 74 8.11 -1.16 11.92
C MET A 74 7.07 -0.99 13.07
N PRO A 75 7.46 -1.05 14.36
CA PRO A 75 6.52 -1.09 15.47
C PRO A 75 5.45 0.01 15.42
N LYS A 76 4.26 -0.28 15.97
CA LYS A 76 3.09 0.61 15.93
C LYS A 76 3.41 2.03 16.39
N PHE A 77 2.62 2.98 15.90
CA PHE A 77 2.70 4.40 16.26
C PHE A 77 2.88 4.62 17.77
N GLY A 78 3.79 5.53 18.12
CA GLY A 78 4.14 5.85 19.51
C GLY A 78 5.24 4.97 20.13
N GLN A 79 5.74 3.96 19.40
CA GLN A 79 6.92 3.19 19.81
C GLN A 79 8.18 3.77 19.18
N SER A 80 9.25 3.88 19.98
CA SER A 80 10.55 4.36 19.52
C SER A 80 11.18 3.37 18.54
N VAL A 81 11.69 3.87 17.41
CA VAL A 81 12.54 3.13 16.49
C VAL A 81 14.00 3.29 16.92
N SER A 82 14.71 2.18 17.18
CA SER A 82 16.15 2.25 17.47
C SER A 82 16.96 2.55 16.21
N PRO A 83 18.17 3.13 16.31
CA PRO A 83 19.04 3.33 15.16
C PRO A 83 19.33 2.04 14.38
N GLU A 84 19.48 0.91 15.07
CA GLU A 84 19.69 -0.41 14.45
C GLU A 84 18.46 -0.86 13.66
N ALA A 85 17.26 -0.68 14.22
CA ALA A 85 16.01 -1.02 13.53
C ALA A 85 15.80 -0.13 12.30
N ALA A 86 16.05 1.18 12.41
CA ALA A 86 16.00 2.12 11.29
C ALA A 86 16.97 1.72 10.17
N GLN A 87 18.21 1.33 10.52
CA GLN A 87 19.21 0.91 9.55
C GLN A 87 18.84 -0.42 8.86
N GLN A 88 18.30 -1.38 9.62
CA GLN A 88 17.82 -2.65 9.08
C GLN A 88 16.67 -2.42 8.11
N TRP A 89 15.65 -1.68 8.55
CA TRP A 89 14.50 -1.32 7.72
C TRP A 89 14.92 -0.61 6.44
N LYS A 90 15.88 0.32 6.50
CA LYS A 90 16.39 1.01 5.31
C LYS A 90 17.08 0.03 4.34
N THR A 91 17.83 -0.93 4.86
CA THR A 91 18.51 -1.96 4.06
C THR A 91 17.49 -2.87 3.37
N GLU A 92 16.47 -3.31 4.09
CA GLU A 92 15.38 -4.12 3.54
C GLU A 92 14.57 -3.35 2.49
N PHE A 93 14.30 -2.07 2.75
CA PHE A 93 13.58 -1.22 1.82
C PHE A 93 14.35 -1.02 0.51
N ASP A 94 15.65 -0.76 0.60
CA ASP A 94 16.51 -0.66 -0.57
C ASP A 94 16.51 -1.96 -1.39
N ASN A 95 16.58 -3.12 -0.73
CA ASN A 95 16.50 -4.42 -1.40
C ASN A 95 15.14 -4.63 -2.08
N ILE A 96 14.04 -4.22 -1.46
CA ILE A 96 12.70 -4.31 -2.05
C ILE A 96 12.58 -3.41 -3.26
N MET A 97 13.05 -2.16 -3.18
CA MET A 97 13.06 -1.24 -4.32
C MET A 97 13.90 -1.81 -5.48
N ASP A 98 15.08 -2.36 -5.20
CA ASP A 98 15.94 -2.95 -6.24
C ASP A 98 15.31 -4.17 -6.90
N TRP A 99 14.71 -5.05 -6.09
CA TRP A 99 14.03 -6.25 -6.59
C TRP A 99 12.83 -5.87 -7.46
N LEU A 100 12.01 -4.93 -7.00
CA LEU A 100 10.76 -4.58 -7.65
C LEU A 100 10.90 -3.52 -8.75
N HIS A 101 12.08 -2.92 -8.93
CA HIS A 101 12.31 -1.84 -9.89
C HIS A 101 11.91 -2.19 -11.33
N ASN A 102 12.05 -3.45 -11.71
CA ASN A 102 11.75 -3.91 -13.07
C ASN A 102 10.31 -4.38 -13.27
N HIS A 103 9.45 -4.31 -12.26
CA HIS A 103 8.01 -4.53 -12.41
C HIS A 103 7.32 -3.24 -12.85
N PRO A 104 6.89 -3.11 -14.12
CA PRO A 104 6.19 -1.92 -14.60
C PRO A 104 4.81 -1.74 -13.94
N SER A 105 4.23 -2.77 -13.33
CA SER A 105 3.00 -2.64 -12.56
C SER A 105 3.18 -1.74 -11.34
N VAL A 106 4.36 -1.75 -10.71
CA VAL A 106 4.63 -0.91 -9.55
C VAL A 106 4.76 0.53 -10.02
N VAL A 107 3.88 1.42 -9.53
CA VAL A 107 3.84 2.83 -9.95
C VAL A 107 3.99 3.81 -8.80
N GLN A 108 3.95 3.32 -7.57
CA GLN A 108 3.98 4.13 -6.36
C GLN A 108 4.66 3.39 -5.21
N TRP A 109 5.51 4.11 -4.49
CA TRP A 109 6.13 3.68 -3.24
C TRP A 109 5.45 4.35 -2.05
N ILE A 110 5.02 3.57 -1.06
CA ILE A 110 4.46 4.07 0.19
C ILE A 110 5.46 3.75 1.32
N ILE A 111 6.04 4.79 1.92
CA ILE A 111 7.15 4.61 2.86
C ILE A 111 6.65 4.18 4.24
N PHE A 112 5.62 4.87 4.76
CA PHE A 112 5.03 4.57 6.06
C PHE A 112 3.51 4.48 5.95
N ASN A 113 2.91 3.66 6.81
CA ASN A 113 1.46 3.54 6.96
C ASN A 113 1.06 3.95 8.37
N GLU A 114 0.12 4.89 8.50
CA GLU A 114 -0.49 5.30 9.79
C GLU A 114 0.52 5.70 10.88
N GLY A 115 1.70 6.16 10.48
CA GLY A 115 2.81 6.50 11.36
C GLY A 115 3.52 5.30 12.02
N TRP A 116 3.27 4.07 11.59
CA TRP A 116 3.91 2.88 12.13
C TRP A 116 5.39 2.85 11.74
N GLY A 117 6.24 2.90 12.77
CA GLY A 117 7.68 2.99 12.60
C GLY A 117 8.16 4.25 11.85
N GLN A 118 7.32 5.27 11.74
CA GLN A 118 7.67 6.51 11.04
C GLN A 118 8.82 7.21 11.75
N HIS A 119 9.91 7.43 11.03
CA HIS A 119 11.12 8.09 11.49
C HIS A 119 11.75 8.82 10.31
N ASP A 120 12.44 9.93 10.55
CA ASP A 120 13.27 10.62 9.55
C ASP A 120 12.58 10.82 8.18
N THR A 121 11.29 11.15 8.22
CA THR A 121 10.37 11.02 7.09
C THR A 121 10.78 11.86 5.90
N GLU A 122 11.16 13.11 6.11
CA GLU A 122 11.58 14.03 5.05
C GLU A 122 12.81 13.49 4.31
N ARG A 123 13.88 13.15 5.04
CA ARG A 123 15.10 12.60 4.44
C ARG A 123 14.84 11.28 3.71
N LEU A 124 14.03 10.39 4.28
CA LEU A 124 13.71 9.11 3.64
C LEU A 124 12.87 9.31 2.38
N THR A 125 11.92 10.25 2.39
CA THR A 125 11.14 10.62 1.21
C THR A 125 12.05 11.09 0.08
N ASP A 126 12.98 12.01 0.38
CA ASP A 126 13.95 12.51 -0.59
C ASP A 126 14.83 11.39 -1.15
N LEU A 127 15.29 10.47 -0.29
CA LEU A 127 16.11 9.35 -0.73
C LEU A 127 15.37 8.39 -1.67
N VAL A 128 14.09 8.11 -1.40
CA VAL A 128 13.27 7.28 -2.28
C VAL A 128 13.07 7.96 -3.63
N ALA A 129 12.69 9.23 -3.62
CA ALA A 129 12.48 10.01 -4.83
C ALA A 129 13.76 10.13 -5.68
N GLN A 130 14.94 10.26 -5.04
CA GLN A 130 16.23 10.28 -5.73
C GLN A 130 16.63 8.90 -6.26
N ARG A 131 16.35 7.82 -5.51
CA ARG A 131 16.71 6.45 -5.90
C ARG A 131 15.88 5.98 -7.09
N ASP A 132 14.58 6.25 -7.08
CA ASP A 132 13.68 5.86 -8.15
C ASP A 132 12.77 7.02 -8.57
N PRO A 133 13.27 7.94 -9.41
CA PRO A 133 12.50 9.10 -9.88
C PRO A 133 11.41 8.72 -10.89
N SER A 134 11.25 7.43 -11.21
CA SER A 134 10.25 6.96 -12.19
C SER A 134 8.87 6.70 -11.60
N ARG A 135 8.74 6.71 -10.25
CA ARG A 135 7.52 6.36 -9.51
C ARG A 135 7.15 7.44 -8.52
N LEU A 136 5.85 7.52 -8.21
CA LEU A 136 5.34 8.46 -7.20
C LEU A 136 5.67 7.99 -5.78
N VAL A 137 5.80 8.93 -4.85
CA VAL A 137 6.12 8.64 -3.45
C VAL A 137 5.02 9.16 -2.53
N THR A 138 4.49 8.28 -1.69
CA THR A 138 3.70 8.65 -0.50
C THR A 138 4.57 8.47 0.73
N SER A 139 4.82 9.57 1.45
CA SER A 139 5.69 9.56 2.63
C SER A 139 5.02 8.86 3.82
N ALA A 140 3.80 9.26 4.17
CA ALA A 140 2.99 8.64 5.20
C ALA A 140 1.55 8.52 4.72
N SER A 141 1.07 7.27 4.62
CA SER A 141 -0.29 6.92 4.23
C SER A 141 -1.25 7.06 5.42
N GLY A 142 -2.37 7.75 5.19
CA GLY A 142 -3.44 7.96 6.18
C GLY A 142 -3.15 9.06 7.19
N TRP A 143 -2.34 8.74 8.20
CA TRP A 143 -2.08 9.63 9.35
C TRP A 143 -0.62 10.11 9.38
N ALA A 144 -0.36 11.15 10.18
CA ALA A 144 0.99 11.68 10.44
C ALA A 144 1.77 12.15 9.20
N ASP A 145 1.03 12.67 8.20
CA ASP A 145 1.61 13.35 7.04
C ASP A 145 2.50 14.53 7.47
N MET A 146 3.68 14.62 6.84
CA MET A 146 4.68 15.66 7.11
C MET A 146 4.80 16.67 5.95
N GLY A 147 3.85 16.66 5.00
CA GLY A 147 3.89 17.55 3.84
C GLY A 147 4.91 17.17 2.75
N THR A 148 5.49 15.97 2.81
CA THR A 148 6.53 15.49 1.88
C THR A 148 5.99 14.42 0.93
N GLY A 149 6.66 14.24 -0.21
CA GLY A 149 6.27 13.30 -1.27
C GLY A 149 5.25 13.90 -2.22
N ASP A 150 4.84 13.13 -3.21
CA ASP A 150 3.95 13.58 -4.30
C ASP A 150 2.47 13.54 -3.90
N ILE A 151 2.15 12.73 -2.91
CA ILE A 151 0.79 12.30 -2.58
C ILE A 151 0.47 12.62 -1.12
N TYR A 152 -0.72 13.17 -0.90
CA TYR A 152 -1.40 13.25 0.38
C TYR A 152 -2.49 12.17 0.42
N ASP A 153 -2.29 11.16 1.25
CA ASP A 153 -3.17 9.99 1.35
C ASP A 153 -4.03 10.05 2.62
N ILE A 154 -5.33 9.84 2.46
CA ILE A 154 -6.35 9.91 3.50
C ILE A 154 -6.88 8.51 3.81
N HIS A 155 -7.02 8.21 5.10
CA HIS A 155 -7.82 7.08 5.58
C HIS A 155 -9.14 7.61 6.17
N ASP A 156 -10.29 7.16 5.65
CA ASP A 156 -11.60 7.54 6.21
C ASP A 156 -12.51 6.33 6.40
N TYR A 157 -12.65 5.96 7.67
CA TYR A 157 -13.49 4.87 8.16
C TYR A 157 -14.80 5.36 8.81
N THR A 158 -15.08 6.67 8.74
CA THR A 158 -16.14 7.30 9.53
C THR A 158 -17.45 7.50 8.77
N PHE A 159 -17.40 7.62 7.44
CA PHE A 159 -18.58 7.87 6.60
C PHE A 159 -18.65 6.95 5.37
N TYR A 160 -19.86 6.73 4.84
CA TYR A 160 -20.08 5.96 3.62
C TYR A 160 -21.04 6.67 2.64
N PRO A 161 -20.64 6.91 1.37
CA PRO A 161 -19.30 6.67 0.83
C PRO A 161 -18.28 7.67 1.40
N ALA A 162 -17.10 7.18 1.75
CA ALA A 162 -15.97 8.03 2.07
C ALA A 162 -15.53 8.79 0.82
N THR A 163 -15.07 10.03 1.00
CA THR A 163 -14.61 10.88 -0.10
C THR A 163 -13.26 11.47 0.26
N ALA A 164 -12.30 11.41 -0.67
CA ALA A 164 -11.08 12.19 -0.60
C ALA A 164 -11.44 13.69 -0.61
N GLN A 165 -11.56 14.29 0.56
CA GLN A 165 -11.74 15.74 0.66
C GLN A 165 -10.38 16.40 0.51
N GLN A 166 -10.31 17.49 -0.26
CA GLN A 166 -9.08 18.25 -0.40
C GLN A 166 -8.75 18.92 0.93
N GLN A 167 -7.91 18.27 1.73
CA GLN A 167 -7.50 18.73 3.07
C GLN A 167 -6.06 19.27 3.08
N CYS A 168 -5.29 19.08 1.99
CA CYS A 168 -3.91 19.57 1.92
C CYS A 168 -3.79 20.90 1.15
N ALA A 169 -2.98 21.81 1.68
CA ALA A 169 -2.76 23.15 1.13
C ALA A 169 -1.63 23.24 0.08
N ASN A 170 -1.01 22.11 -0.29
CA ASN A 170 0.30 22.08 -0.96
C ASN A 170 0.31 21.44 -2.36
N ASP A 171 -0.77 21.56 -3.14
CA ASP A 171 -0.90 21.11 -4.54
C ASP A 171 -0.57 19.63 -4.84
N ARG A 172 -0.33 18.82 -3.79
CA ARG A 172 -0.10 17.37 -3.90
C ARG A 172 -1.34 16.64 -4.39
N ILE A 173 -1.12 15.48 -4.99
CA ILE A 173 -2.21 14.57 -5.38
C ILE A 173 -2.91 14.10 -4.12
N VAL A 174 -4.22 14.30 -4.03
CA VAL A 174 -5.03 13.78 -2.92
C VAL A 174 -5.63 12.45 -3.32
N LEU A 175 -5.46 11.44 -2.48
CA LEU A 175 -6.10 10.14 -2.67
C LEU A 175 -6.71 9.61 -1.37
N LEU A 176 -7.67 8.69 -1.51
CA LEU A 176 -8.28 7.94 -0.41
C LEU A 176 -7.67 6.53 -0.44
N GLY A 177 -6.60 6.31 0.31
CA GLY A 177 -5.86 5.04 0.30
C GLY A 177 -6.58 3.94 1.05
N GLU A 178 -7.34 4.31 2.09
CA GLU A 178 -8.18 3.38 2.84
C GLU A 178 -9.53 3.99 3.20
N ALA A 179 -10.57 3.18 3.01
CA ALA A 179 -11.91 3.46 3.46
C ALA A 179 -12.75 2.19 3.53
N GLY A 180 -13.86 2.25 4.25
CA GLY A 180 -14.85 1.18 4.29
C GLY A 180 -14.73 0.30 5.54
N GLY A 181 -14.69 -1.03 5.36
CA GLY A 181 -14.89 -2.00 6.43
C GLY A 181 -16.26 -2.69 6.36
N PHE A 182 -16.62 -3.22 5.18
CA PHE A 182 -17.81 -4.03 5.04
C PHE A 182 -17.60 -5.37 5.73
N ASN A 183 -18.43 -5.63 6.73
CA ASN A 183 -18.43 -6.89 7.45
C ASN A 183 -19.75 -7.61 7.15
N LEU A 184 -19.67 -8.87 6.73
CA LEU A 184 -20.79 -9.79 6.82
C LEU A 184 -20.62 -10.59 8.10
N CYS A 185 -21.39 -10.28 9.13
CA CYS A 185 -21.37 -11.06 10.36
C CYS A 185 -21.93 -12.46 10.09
N ILE A 186 -21.10 -13.49 10.27
CA ILE A 186 -21.50 -14.89 10.17
C ILE A 186 -21.56 -15.47 11.60
N PRO A 187 -22.71 -15.97 12.07
CA PRO A 187 -22.82 -16.58 13.40
C PRO A 187 -21.77 -17.68 13.63
N GLY A 188 -21.09 -17.66 14.79
CA GLY A 188 -20.01 -18.60 15.13
C GLY A 188 -18.66 -18.30 14.48
N HIS A 189 -18.56 -17.23 13.69
CA HIS A 189 -17.33 -16.76 13.05
C HIS A 189 -16.98 -15.32 13.43
N THR A 190 -17.50 -14.83 14.56
CA THR A 190 -17.17 -13.52 15.15
C THR A 190 -16.28 -13.72 16.39
N TRP A 191 -15.33 -12.81 16.62
CA TRP A 191 -14.46 -12.88 17.80
C TRP A 191 -15.23 -12.68 19.11
N TYR A 192 -16.29 -11.86 19.04
CA TYR A 192 -17.27 -11.71 20.11
C TYR A 192 -18.55 -12.40 19.64
N ASP A 193 -18.98 -13.41 20.38
CA ASP A 193 -20.36 -13.87 20.29
C ASP A 193 -21.22 -12.78 20.93
N HIS A 194 -22.04 -12.10 20.12
CA HIS A 194 -23.11 -11.29 20.66
C HIS A 194 -24.18 -12.26 21.20
N GLU A 195 -24.15 -12.53 22.50
CA GLU A 195 -25.33 -13.03 23.23
C GLU A 195 -26.48 -12.01 23.19
#